data_AF-A0A969CMN1-F1
#
_entry.id   AF-A0A969CMN1-F1
#
_cell.length_a   1.000
_cell.length_b   1.000
_cell.length_c   1.000
_cell.angle_alpha   90.00
_cell.angle_beta   90.00
_cell.angle_gamma   90.00
#
_symmetry.space_group_name_H-M   'P 1'
#
loop_
_entity.id
_entity.type
_entity.pdbx_description
1 polymer ?
#
loop_
_entity_poly.entity_id
_entity_poly.type
_entity_poly.pdbx_seq_one_letter_code
_entity_poly.pdbx_strand_id
1 'polypeptide(L)'
;MLQNTNLEGSSPLKPIFRPPFLLVILTTIISSGIGIYTVQNNTNNVGSKKEQAAPVVKVTTVTALGRLEPKGEIIKLSAPTSAEGNRVEELLVREGTQVKQGQLVAILDSRDRLSAALAEAQEQVRVGPSKC
;
A
#
# COMPACT_ATOMS: atom_id res chain seq x y z
N MET A 1 54.98 42.53 -61.39
CA MET A 1 54.23 41.73 -60.39
C MET A 1 52.91 41.33 -61.01
N LEU A 2 52.59 40.02 -61.02
CA LEU A 2 51.26 39.38 -60.92
C LEU A 2 50.15 39.86 -61.89
N GLN A 3 49.39 39.07 -62.65
CA GLN A 3 49.02 37.66 -62.65
C GLN A 3 48.32 37.35 -64.01
N ASN A 4 48.48 36.10 -64.45
CA ASN A 4 47.60 35.25 -65.26
C ASN A 4 46.07 35.55 -65.11
N THR A 5 45.17 35.32 -66.08
CA THR A 5 44.74 34.07 -66.75
C THR A 5 43.89 34.44 -68.00
N ASN A 6 44.15 33.96 -69.24
CA ASN A 6 43.60 32.71 -69.84
C ASN A 6 42.13 32.44 -69.45
N LEU A 7 41.12 32.23 -70.29
CA LEU A 7 40.92 31.87 -71.70
C LEU A 7 39.47 32.33 -72.03
N GLU A 8 39.15 32.83 -73.23
CA GLU A 8 38.64 32.02 -74.36
C GLU A 8 37.57 31.00 -73.94
N GLY A 9 36.36 30.94 -74.48
CA GLY A 9 35.85 31.50 -75.70
C GLY A 9 34.33 31.31 -75.73
N SER A 10 33.69 32.25 -76.41
CA SER A 10 32.35 32.11 -76.96
C SER A 10 32.19 30.78 -77.68
N SER A 11 31.11 30.06 -77.44
CA SER A 11 30.63 29.08 -78.42
C SER A 11 29.11 29.09 -78.52
N PRO A 12 28.59 28.87 -79.74
CA PRO A 12 27.25 29.23 -80.13
C PRO A 12 26.25 28.14 -79.75
N LEU A 13 25.08 28.58 -79.30
CA LEU A 13 23.86 27.78 -79.20
C LEU A 13 23.61 27.05 -80.53
N LYS A 14 23.87 25.73 -80.56
CA LYS A 14 23.38 24.82 -81.60
C LYS A 14 22.09 24.16 -81.10
N PRO A 15 21.05 24.01 -81.94
CA PRO A 15 19.80 23.38 -81.52
C PRO A 15 19.99 21.87 -81.43
N ILE A 16 20.16 21.36 -80.20
CA ILE A 16 20.34 19.93 -79.87
C ILE A 16 19.01 19.19 -79.61
N PHE A 17 17.87 19.85 -79.84
CA PHE A 17 16.54 19.25 -79.77
C PHE A 17 16.23 18.38 -81.00
N ARG A 18 16.87 17.21 -81.11
CA ARG A 18 16.38 16.13 -81.97
C ARG A 18 15.30 15.34 -81.23
N PRO A 19 14.22 14.89 -81.90
CA PRO A 19 13.09 14.22 -81.26
C PRO A 19 13.43 13.07 -80.29
N PRO A 20 14.48 12.25 -80.49
CA PRO A 20 14.80 11.20 -79.51
C PRO A 20 15.29 11.75 -78.16
N PHE A 21 15.94 12.91 -78.10
CA PHE A 21 16.41 13.48 -76.82
C PHE A 21 15.27 14.02 -75.97
N LEU A 22 14.21 14.56 -76.60
CA LEU A 22 12.99 14.98 -75.90
C LEU A 22 12.27 13.79 -75.25
N LEU A 23 12.25 12.63 -75.92
CA LEU A 23 11.63 11.42 -75.38
C LEU A 23 12.38 10.88 -74.17
N VAL A 24 13.72 10.98 -74.13
CA VAL A 24 14.53 10.52 -72.99
C VAL A 24 14.33 11.42 -71.76
N ILE A 25 14.19 12.72 -71.95
CA ILE A 25 13.94 13.66 -70.84
C ILE A 25 12.51 13.46 -70.29
N LEU A 26 11.54 13.17 -71.15
CA LEU A 26 10.16 12.96 -70.71
C LEU A 26 10.01 11.67 -69.88
N THR A 27 10.68 10.58 -70.27
CA THR A 27 10.59 9.30 -69.55
C THR A 27 11.26 9.33 -68.18
N THR A 28 12.35 10.08 -68.04
CA THR A 28 13.07 10.22 -66.76
C THR A 28 12.27 11.03 -65.72
N ILE A 29 11.50 12.04 -66.16
CA ILE A 29 10.62 12.81 -65.28
C ILE A 29 9.44 11.98 -64.78
N ILE A 30 8.80 11.19 -65.65
CA ILE A 30 7.63 10.39 -65.29
C ILE A 30 8.00 9.28 -64.30
N SER A 31 9.13 8.60 -64.52
CA SER A 31 9.61 7.51 -63.64
C SER A 31 9.95 8.01 -62.23
N SER A 32 10.63 9.16 -62.11
CA SER A 32 10.98 9.74 -60.81
C SER A 32 9.76 10.22 -60.03
N GLY A 33 8.75 10.80 -60.71
CA GLY A 33 7.50 11.25 -60.07
C GLY A 33 6.70 10.11 -59.44
N ILE A 34 6.57 8.97 -60.13
CA ILE A 34 5.85 7.79 -59.62
C ILE A 34 6.57 7.20 -58.41
N GLY A 35 7.91 7.12 -58.45
CA GLY A 35 8.71 6.66 -57.32
C GLY A 35 8.44 7.46 -56.04
N ILE A 36 8.46 8.79 -56.12
CA ILE A 36 8.22 9.67 -54.97
C ILE A 36 6.79 9.54 -54.44
N TYR A 37 5.80 9.43 -55.33
CA TYR A 37 4.39 9.30 -54.93
C TYR A 37 4.13 8.03 -54.10
N THR A 38 4.75 6.90 -54.48
CA THR A 38 4.56 5.63 -53.75
C THR A 38 5.22 5.64 -52.36
N VAL A 39 6.33 6.36 -52.19
CA VAL A 39 7.04 6.48 -50.90
C VAL A 39 6.32 7.41 -49.92
N GLN A 40 5.66 8.46 -50.41
CA GLN A 40 4.84 9.33 -49.54
C GLN A 40 3.61 8.60 -48.97
N ASN A 41 2.96 7.73 -49.75
CA ASN A 41 1.78 7.02 -49.26
C ASN A 41 2.10 6.03 -48.11
N ASN A 42 3.30 5.45 -48.13
CA ASN A 42 3.70 4.45 -47.14
C ASN A 42 4.24 5.07 -45.83
N THR A 43 4.64 6.34 -45.85
CA THR A 43 5.14 7.05 -44.65
C THR A 43 4.03 7.65 -43.79
N ASN A 44 2.85 7.91 -44.37
CA ASN A 44 1.66 8.33 -43.61
C ASN A 44 1.08 7.23 -42.70
N ASN A 45 1.53 5.97 -42.88
CA ASN A 45 1.13 4.81 -42.09
C ASN A 45 2.14 4.42 -41.00
N VAL A 46 3.14 5.25 -40.70
CA VAL A 46 3.87 5.14 -39.43
C VAL A 46 2.98 5.75 -38.35
N GLY A 47 1.91 5.02 -38.06
CA GLY A 47 0.97 5.32 -37.00
C GLY A 47 1.75 5.57 -35.73
N SER A 48 1.56 6.77 -35.20
CA SER A 48 1.85 7.12 -33.82
C SER A 48 1.42 5.93 -32.95
N LYS A 49 2.40 5.17 -32.44
CA LYS A 49 2.17 4.20 -31.40
C LYS A 49 1.80 5.01 -30.17
N LYS A 50 0.53 5.36 -30.08
CA LYS A 50 -0.08 5.96 -28.91
C LYS A 50 0.16 4.94 -27.80
N GLU A 51 1.12 5.26 -26.95
CA GLU A 51 1.39 4.49 -25.76
C GLU A 51 0.11 4.50 -24.95
N GLN A 52 -0.63 3.39 -25.07
CA GLN A 52 -1.90 3.20 -24.40
C GLN A 52 -1.53 3.10 -22.91
N ALA A 53 -1.62 4.23 -22.21
CA ALA A 53 -1.46 4.28 -20.77
C ALA A 53 -2.38 3.21 -20.18
N ALA A 54 -1.78 2.26 -19.45
CA ALA A 54 -2.53 1.21 -18.79
C ALA A 54 -3.65 1.85 -17.95
N PRO A 55 -4.88 1.31 -17.97
CA PRO A 55 -5.93 1.83 -17.12
C PRO A 55 -5.45 1.74 -15.67
N VAL A 56 -5.32 2.90 -15.01
CA VAL A 56 -5.08 2.96 -13.57
C VAL A 56 -6.32 2.37 -12.91
N VAL A 57 -6.25 1.10 -12.55
CA VAL A 57 -7.32 0.41 -11.82
C VAL A 57 -7.48 1.15 -10.50
N LYS A 58 -8.53 1.97 -10.39
CA LYS A 58 -8.93 2.55 -9.10
C LYS A 58 -9.31 1.38 -8.20
N VAL A 59 -8.49 1.14 -7.18
CA VAL A 59 -8.81 0.19 -6.11
C VAL A 59 -10.04 0.71 -5.38
N THR A 60 -11.21 0.17 -5.73
CA THR A 60 -12.51 0.63 -5.19
C THR A 60 -12.81 0.03 -3.82
N THR A 61 -12.19 -1.10 -3.49
CA THR A 61 -12.49 -1.86 -2.27
C THR A 61 -11.20 -2.40 -1.67
N VAL A 62 -10.87 -1.91 -0.48
CA VAL A 62 -9.83 -2.51 0.37
C VAL A 62 -10.56 -3.44 1.33
N THR A 63 -10.24 -4.73 1.27
CA THR A 63 -10.74 -5.70 2.23
C THR A 63 -9.70 -5.91 3.32
N ALA A 64 -10.13 -5.91 4.57
CA ALA A 64 -9.30 -6.21 5.72
C ALA A 64 -10.06 -7.15 6.65
N LEU A 65 -9.36 -8.14 7.20
CA LEU A 65 -9.89 -8.94 8.30
C LEU A 65 -9.70 -8.16 9.61
N GLY A 66 -10.76 -8.06 10.39
CA GLY A 66 -10.73 -7.44 11.71
C GLY A 66 -11.26 -8.40 12.77
N ARG A 67 -10.99 -8.07 14.04
CA ARG A 67 -11.60 -8.74 15.19
C ARG A 67 -12.39 -7.70 15.98
N LEU A 68 -13.51 -8.14 16.56
CA LEU A 68 -14.25 -7.32 17.50
C LEU A 68 -13.52 -7.32 18.84
N GLU A 69 -13.35 -6.14 19.40
CA GLU A 69 -12.84 -5.93 20.75
C GLU A 69 -13.93 -5.32 21.63
N PRO A 70 -13.97 -5.67 22.92
CA PRO A 70 -14.90 -5.06 23.85
C PRO A 70 -14.64 -3.55 23.93
N LYS A 71 -15.71 -2.77 23.99
CA LYS A 71 -15.62 -1.33 24.25
C LYS A 71 -15.26 -1.13 25.72
N GLY A 72 -13.97 -1.06 26.02
CA GLY A 72 -13.45 -0.84 27.37
C GLY A 72 -12.36 -1.84 27.75
N GLU A 73 -12.24 -2.11 29.05
CA GLU A 73 -11.18 -2.94 29.61
C GLU A 73 -11.65 -4.34 29.97
N ILE A 74 -10.73 -5.29 29.91
CA ILE A 74 -10.94 -6.67 30.38
C ILE A 74 -10.32 -6.80 31.76
N ILE A 75 -11.15 -6.90 32.79
CA ILE A 75 -10.70 -7.10 34.17
C ILE A 75 -10.65 -8.61 34.45
N LYS A 76 -9.45 -9.13 34.69
CA LYS A 76 -9.27 -10.52 35.15
C LYS A 76 -9.32 -10.55 36.67
N LEU A 77 -10.35 -11.19 37.20
CA LEU A 77 -10.49 -11.39 38.63
C LEU A 77 -9.59 -12.55 39.08
N SER A 78 -8.94 -12.38 40.22
CA SER A 78 -8.08 -13.41 40.83
C SER A 78 -8.24 -13.35 42.35
N ALA A 79 -8.10 -14.50 43.01
CA ALA A 79 -8.11 -14.53 44.46
C ALA A 79 -6.89 -13.77 45.02
N PRO A 80 -6.98 -13.21 46.24
CA PRO A 80 -5.82 -12.65 46.93
C PRO A 80 -4.70 -13.69 47.02
N THR A 81 -3.45 -13.25 47.02
CA THR A 81 -2.31 -14.16 47.22
C THR A 81 -2.20 -14.52 48.69
N SER A 82 -2.40 -15.80 49.03
CA SER A 82 -2.14 -16.38 50.36
C SER A 82 -1.03 -17.43 50.26
N ALA A 83 -0.22 -17.56 51.31
CA ALA A 83 0.87 -18.54 51.36
C ALA A 83 0.35 -19.99 51.31
N GLU A 84 -0.84 -20.23 51.87
CA GLU A 84 -1.50 -21.52 51.96
C GLU A 84 -2.36 -21.85 50.72
N GLY A 85 -2.41 -20.93 49.74
CA GLY A 85 -3.35 -20.98 48.63
C GLY A 85 -4.76 -20.54 49.05
N ASN A 86 -5.60 -20.21 48.06
CA ASN A 86 -6.99 -19.83 48.26
C ASN A 86 -7.87 -20.65 47.32
N ARG A 87 -8.90 -21.31 47.87
CA ARG A 87 -9.90 -22.04 47.10
C ARG A 87 -11.23 -21.30 47.15
N VAL A 88 -11.98 -21.36 46.06
CA VAL A 88 -13.38 -20.88 46.04
C VAL A 88 -14.24 -21.88 46.81
N GLU A 89 -14.85 -21.42 47.90
CA GLU A 89 -15.81 -22.19 48.69
C GLU A 89 -17.21 -22.05 48.10
N GLU A 90 -17.63 -20.82 47.81
CA GLU A 90 -18.94 -20.52 47.24
C GLU A 90 -18.82 -19.49 46.11
N LEU A 91 -19.54 -19.71 45.01
CA LEU A 91 -19.64 -18.77 43.89
C LEU A 91 -21.05 -18.18 43.82
N LEU A 92 -21.16 -16.86 43.94
CA LEU A 92 -22.43 -16.14 44.07
C LEU A 92 -22.95 -15.59 42.75
N VAL A 93 -22.18 -15.73 41.68
CA VAL A 93 -22.53 -15.26 40.33
C VAL A 93 -22.54 -16.40 39.33
N ARG A 94 -23.20 -16.19 38.20
CA ARG A 94 -23.19 -17.10 37.05
C ARG A 94 -22.54 -16.44 35.84
N GLU A 95 -22.11 -17.25 34.89
CA GLU A 95 -21.63 -16.76 33.61
C GLU A 95 -22.69 -15.87 32.93
N GLY A 96 -22.25 -14.76 32.33
CA GLY A 96 -23.13 -13.76 31.72
C GLY A 96 -23.86 -12.83 32.70
N THR A 97 -23.65 -12.98 34.02
CA THR A 97 -24.23 -12.07 35.01
C THR A 97 -23.58 -10.69 34.93
N GLN A 98 -24.40 -9.62 34.88
CA GLN A 98 -23.89 -8.26 35.02
C GLN A 98 -23.53 -7.97 36.47
N VAL A 99 -22.30 -7.49 36.71
CA VAL A 99 -21.77 -7.18 38.04
C VAL A 99 -21.47 -5.69 38.17
N LYS A 100 -21.61 -5.17 39.39
CA LYS A 100 -21.24 -3.78 39.74
C LYS A 100 -19.95 -3.76 40.57
N GLN A 101 -19.29 -2.61 40.61
CA GLN A 101 -18.12 -2.42 41.46
C GLN A 101 -18.47 -2.66 42.94
N GLY A 102 -17.62 -3.42 43.64
CA GLY A 102 -17.83 -3.76 45.05
C GLY A 102 -18.85 -4.87 45.31
N GLN A 103 -19.44 -5.46 44.27
CA GLN A 103 -20.33 -6.60 44.43
C GLN A 103 -19.57 -7.85 44.89
N LEU A 104 -20.16 -8.61 45.81
CA LEU A 104 -19.63 -9.91 46.23
C LEU A 104 -19.79 -10.94 45.11
N VAL A 105 -18.68 -11.54 44.67
CA VAL A 105 -18.65 -12.50 43.54
C VAL A 105 -18.47 -13.93 44.01
N ALA A 106 -17.61 -14.13 45.02
CA ALA A 106 -17.29 -15.44 45.57
C ALA A 106 -16.89 -15.30 47.05
N ILE A 107 -17.08 -16.39 47.81
CA ILE A 107 -16.55 -16.58 49.15
C ILE A 107 -15.44 -17.63 49.06
N LEU A 108 -14.31 -17.35 49.71
CA LEU A 108 -13.13 -18.21 49.73
C LEU A 108 -13.04 -18.94 51.07
N ASP A 109 -12.46 -20.12 51.06
CA ASP A 109 -12.25 -20.96 52.25
C ASP A 109 -11.36 -20.30 53.31
N SER A 110 -10.53 -19.33 52.90
CA SER A 110 -9.68 -18.55 53.79
C SER A 110 -10.44 -17.57 54.69
N ARG A 111 -11.72 -17.26 54.38
CA ARG A 111 -12.55 -16.35 55.18
C ARG A 111 -12.63 -16.80 56.64
N ASP A 112 -12.91 -18.08 56.88
CA ASP A 112 -13.07 -18.62 58.23
C ASP A 112 -11.74 -18.65 58.98
N ARG A 113 -10.68 -19.15 58.32
CA ARG A 113 -9.33 -19.23 58.92
C ARG A 113 -8.80 -17.85 59.30
N LEU A 114 -8.91 -16.88 58.40
CA LEU A 114 -8.46 -15.51 58.66
C LEU A 114 -9.29 -14.84 59.76
N SER A 115 -10.61 -15.12 59.81
CA SER A 115 -11.46 -14.59 60.89
C SER A 115 -11.09 -15.14 62.27
N ALA A 116 -10.75 -16.43 62.35
CA ALA A 116 -10.30 -17.06 63.59
C ALA A 116 -8.92 -16.52 64.02
N ALA A 117 -7.97 -16.42 63.09
CA ALA A 117 -6.64 -15.87 63.36
C ALA A 117 -6.70 -14.41 63.82
N LEU A 118 -7.61 -13.62 63.22
CA LEU A 118 -7.85 -12.24 63.62
C LEU A 118 -8.42 -12.17 65.04
N ALA A 119 -9.38 -13.03 65.40
CA ALA A 119 -9.92 -13.09 66.75
C ALA A 119 -8.84 -13.45 67.78
N GLU A 120 -8.01 -14.46 67.48
CA GLU A 120 -6.91 -14.86 68.35
C GLU A 120 -5.91 -13.71 68.58
N ALA A 121 -5.49 -13.05 67.50
CA ALA A 121 -4.56 -11.92 67.58
C ALA A 121 -5.15 -10.75 68.39
N GLN A 122 -6.45 -10.48 68.24
CA GLN A 122 -7.13 -9.44 69.03
C GLN A 122 -7.16 -9.77 70.52
N GLU A 123 -7.36 -11.02 70.90
CA GLU A 123 -7.29 -11.44 72.31
C GLU A 123 -5.87 -11.35 72.86
N GLN A 124 -4.85 -11.75 72.08
CA GLN A 124 -3.44 -11.60 72.46
C GLN A 124 -3.07 -10.13 72.71
N VAL A 125 -3.56 -9.21 71.86
CA VAL A 125 -3.38 -7.76 72.04
C VAL A 125 -4.19 -7.23 73.22
N ARG A 126 -5.26 -7.90 73.65
CA ARG A 126 -6.02 -7.48 74.85
C ARG A 126 -5.33 -7.90 76.15
N VAL A 127 -4.68 -9.07 76.17
CA VAL A 127 -3.96 -9.58 77.36
C VAL A 127 -2.50 -9.10 77.44
N GLY A 128 -1.91 -8.69 76.32
CA GLY A 128 -0.52 -8.22 76.21
C GLY A 128 -0.16 -6.89 76.88
N PRO A 129 -1.01 -5.84 76.92
CA PRO A 129 -0.61 -4.51 77.41
C PRO A 129 -0.45 -4.48 78.93
N SER A 130 -0.79 -5.58 79.63
CA SER A 130 -0.63 -5.74 81.08
C SER A 130 0.75 -6.23 81.54
N LYS A 131 1.72 -6.42 80.64
CA LYS A 131 3.13 -6.66 81.04
C LYS A 131 3.96 -5.40 80.84
N CYS A 132 4.03 -4.59 81.90
CA CYS A 132 5.09 -3.63 82.19
C CYS A 132 5.69 -4.00 83.55
#